data_AF-A0A937XFD1-F1
#
_entry.id   AF-A0A937XFD1-F1
#
_cell.length_a   1.000
_cell.length_b   1.000
_cell.length_c   1.000
_cell.angle_alpha   90.00
_cell.angle_beta   90.00
_cell.angle_gamma   90.00
#
_symmetry.space_group_name_H-M   'P 1'
#
loop_
_entity.id
_entity.type
_entity.pdbx_description
1 polymer ?
#
loop_
_entity_poly.entity_id
_entity_poly.type
_entity_poly.pdbx_seq_one_letter_code
_entity_poly.pdbx_strand_id
1 'polypeptide(L)'
;MIQGPCWARFKRAGDRWFAFNGRDGTSTVDALQLVVDAPEFLGQGTSQSLPRAAMAPPQSHSNRVLVVVDDAGGVQLAVCPEPGGDSAVVVGDVVATGHRFWRKKYDVLAMPFQEFLGTSLTDWIAGRAGESWSAEKFRAGLERSMSEGKFPITIVVNELDSAVKETLDYLREVNQQVRVLGYKCLTSGGDELVWPRELSEERVVPASQAAMPQARSNPPQSGMRAASRPQKTRFENDSPRSD
;
A
#
# COMPACT_ATOMS: atom_id res chain seq x y z
N MET A 1 18.08 5.91 10.03
CA MET A 1 17.90 7.02 11.00
C MET A 1 18.70 8.20 10.49
N ILE A 2 18.10 9.35 10.19
CA ILE A 2 18.86 10.54 9.75
C ILE A 2 19.44 11.21 11.00
N GLN A 3 20.72 10.96 11.28
CA GLN A 3 21.49 11.68 12.29
C GLN A 3 22.34 12.74 11.59
N GLY A 4 21.81 13.96 11.49
CA GLY A 4 22.48 15.10 10.87
C GLY A 4 21.50 16.13 10.30
N PRO A 5 21.98 17.32 9.90
CA PRO A 5 21.17 18.30 9.20
C PRO A 5 20.65 17.74 7.87
N CYS A 6 19.34 17.80 7.65
CA CYS A 6 18.78 17.61 6.32
C CYS A 6 18.81 18.95 5.57
N TRP A 7 18.92 18.90 4.24
CA TRP A 7 18.92 20.10 3.40
C TRP A 7 17.55 20.27 2.76
N ALA A 8 16.89 21.38 3.07
CA ALA A 8 15.58 21.73 2.53
C ALA A 8 15.69 22.92 1.58
N ARG A 9 14.82 22.97 0.56
CA ARG A 9 14.76 24.06 -0.42
C ARG A 9 13.37 24.70 -0.36
N PHE A 10 13.31 25.93 0.15
CA PHE A 10 12.05 26.65 0.30
C PHE A 10 11.86 27.62 -0.88
N LYS A 11 10.90 27.33 -1.77
CA LYS A 11 10.59 28.20 -2.93
C LYS A 11 10.29 29.66 -2.51
N ARG A 12 9.62 29.85 -1.37
CA ARG A 12 9.31 31.18 -0.78
C ARG A 12 10.56 32.01 -0.44
N ALA A 13 11.72 31.38 -0.22
CA ALA A 13 12.97 32.04 0.18
C ALA A 13 13.94 32.25 -1.00
N GLY A 14 13.41 32.55 -2.20
CA GLY A 14 14.21 32.79 -3.40
C GLY A 14 14.92 31.54 -3.91
N ASP A 15 14.31 30.37 -3.75
CA ASP A 15 14.76 29.09 -4.31
C ASP A 15 16.16 28.63 -3.82
N ARG A 16 16.55 29.08 -2.62
CA ARG A 16 17.82 28.77 -1.94
C ARG A 16 17.74 27.47 -1.11
N TRP A 17 18.89 26.84 -0.94
CA TRP A 17 19.08 25.70 -0.03
C TRP A 17 19.39 26.18 1.38
N PHE A 18 18.78 25.54 2.38
CA PHE A 18 18.99 25.82 3.80
C PHE A 18 19.30 24.52 4.54
N ALA A 19 20.24 24.58 5.48
CA ALA A 19 20.47 23.50 6.43
C ALA A 19 19.32 23.50 7.44
N PHE A 20 18.42 22.54 7.32
CA PHE A 20 17.30 22.36 8.23
C PHE A 20 17.78 21.57 9.45
N ASN A 21 18.19 22.30 10.49
CA ASN A 21 18.57 21.75 11.80
C ASN A 21 17.31 21.41 12.61
N GLY A 22 16.45 20.58 12.03
CA GLY A 22 15.16 20.20 12.59
C GLY A 22 15.31 19.32 13.82
N ARG A 23 14.53 19.61 14.86
CA ARG A 23 14.27 18.68 15.98
C ARG A 23 12.97 17.95 15.72
N ASP A 24 12.80 16.79 16.31
CA ASP A 24 11.57 16.01 16.22
C ASP A 24 10.39 16.87 16.68
N GLY A 25 9.45 17.13 15.77
CA GLY A 25 8.31 17.99 16.01
C GLY A 25 7.28 17.31 16.89
N THR A 26 6.73 18.04 17.86
CA THR A 26 5.56 17.62 18.63
C THR A 26 4.24 18.10 18.00
N SER A 27 4.29 18.79 16.86
CA SER A 27 3.11 19.17 16.09
C SER A 27 2.44 17.94 15.49
N THR A 28 1.13 17.85 15.68
CA THR A 28 0.28 16.83 15.05
C THR A 28 0.10 17.20 13.58
N VAL A 29 0.83 16.51 12.69
CA VAL A 29 0.64 16.62 11.24
C VAL A 29 -0.72 16.02 10.89
N ASP A 30 -1.60 16.82 10.27
CA ASP A 30 -2.79 16.28 9.62
C ASP A 30 -2.35 15.57 8.32
N ALA A 31 -2.31 14.24 8.37
CA ALA A 31 -1.90 13.40 7.25
C ALA A 31 -2.84 13.53 6.04
N LEU A 32 -4.12 13.82 6.24
CA LEU A 32 -5.06 14.07 5.15
C LEU A 32 -4.71 15.38 4.45
N GLN A 33 -4.55 16.46 5.22
CA GLN A 33 -4.24 17.78 4.66
C GLN A 33 -2.89 17.77 3.93
N LEU A 34 -1.88 17.09 4.50
CA LEU A 34 -0.58 16.85 3.86
C LEU A 34 -0.71 16.21 2.47
N VAL A 35 -1.54 15.17 2.33
CA VAL A 35 -1.72 14.45 1.06
C VAL A 35 -2.55 15.26 0.06
N VAL A 36 -3.51 16.07 0.54
CA VAL A 36 -4.27 17.01 -0.32
C VAL A 36 -3.37 18.11 -0.89
N ASP A 37 -2.54 18.74 -0.06
CA ASP A 37 -1.67 19.86 -0.49
C ASP A 37 -0.46 19.40 -1.30
N ALA A 38 0.13 18.25 -0.93
CA ALA A 38 1.31 17.67 -1.56
C ALA A 38 1.12 16.18 -1.92
N PRO A 39 0.27 15.83 -2.91
CA PRO A 39 0.04 14.44 -3.31
C PRO A 39 1.33 13.68 -3.64
N GLU A 40 2.33 14.36 -4.22
CA GLU A 40 3.64 13.81 -4.54
C GLU A 40 4.39 13.22 -3.34
N PHE A 41 4.01 13.58 -2.10
CA PHE A 41 4.49 12.95 -0.87
C PHE A 41 4.36 11.42 -0.91
N LEU A 42 3.26 10.92 -1.49
CA LEU A 42 2.97 9.50 -1.66
C LEU A 42 3.89 8.79 -2.67
N GLY A 43 4.51 9.54 -3.59
CA GLY A 43 5.39 9.01 -4.63
C GLY A 43 6.87 8.98 -4.23
N GLN A 44 7.28 9.73 -3.20
CA GLN A 44 8.68 9.84 -2.80
C GLN A 44 9.27 8.48 -2.40
N GLY A 45 10.47 8.18 -2.91
CA GLY A 45 11.13 6.89 -2.70
C GLY A 45 10.68 5.77 -3.64
N THR A 46 9.72 6.01 -4.55
CA THR A 46 9.26 4.99 -5.52
C THR A 46 9.58 5.34 -6.95
N SER A 47 9.78 4.31 -7.79
CA SER A 47 10.01 4.45 -9.24
C SER A 47 8.71 4.56 -10.06
N GLN A 48 7.59 4.89 -9.43
CA GLN A 48 6.26 4.97 -10.06
C GLN A 48 5.95 6.39 -10.55
N SER A 49 4.87 6.53 -11.32
CA SER A 49 4.28 7.82 -11.69
C SER A 49 3.98 8.65 -10.43
N LEU A 50 4.25 9.95 -10.49
CA LEU A 50 4.15 10.80 -9.30
C LEU A 50 2.71 11.26 -9.12
N PRO A 51 2.09 11.05 -7.94
CA PRO A 51 0.77 11.58 -7.65
C PRO A 51 0.73 13.11 -7.73
N ARG A 52 -0.31 13.67 -8.36
CA ARG A 52 -0.42 15.11 -8.67
C ARG A 52 -1.72 15.75 -8.19
N ALA A 53 -2.76 14.96 -7.91
CA ALA A 53 -4.02 15.41 -7.35
C ALA A 53 -4.51 14.42 -6.29
N ALA A 54 -5.10 14.94 -5.22
CA ALA A 54 -5.77 14.18 -4.18
C ALA A 54 -7.03 14.93 -3.72
N MET A 55 -8.10 14.22 -3.40
CA MET A 55 -9.31 14.79 -2.79
C MET A 55 -10.01 13.74 -1.92
N ALA A 56 -10.75 14.20 -0.91
CA ALA A 56 -11.74 13.34 -0.26
C ALA A 56 -12.88 13.07 -1.25
N PRO A 57 -13.31 11.82 -1.48
CA PRO A 57 -14.42 11.54 -2.37
C PRO A 57 -15.72 12.09 -1.74
N PRO A 58 -16.66 12.64 -2.54
CA PRO A 58 -17.96 13.08 -2.02
C PRO A 58 -18.63 11.96 -1.23
N GLN A 59 -19.29 12.28 -0.11
CA GLN A 59 -19.96 11.29 0.76
C GLN A 59 -19.01 10.26 1.41
N SER A 60 -17.72 10.56 1.61
CA SER A 60 -16.89 9.82 2.59
C SER A 60 -17.48 10.02 3.99
N HIS A 61 -17.63 8.93 4.76
CA HIS A 61 -18.12 8.99 6.13
C HIS A 61 -17.00 9.24 7.14
N SER A 62 -15.80 8.70 6.87
CA SER A 62 -14.61 8.91 7.69
C SER A 62 -13.99 10.29 7.50
N ASN A 63 -14.02 10.84 6.28
CA ASN A 63 -13.06 11.86 5.83
C ASN A 63 -11.60 11.46 6.14
N ARG A 64 -11.28 10.17 5.96
CA ARG A 64 -9.92 9.59 6.13
C ARG A 64 -9.47 8.79 4.90
N VAL A 65 -10.31 8.70 3.86
CA VAL A 65 -9.97 8.09 2.57
C VAL A 65 -9.93 9.18 1.50
N LEU A 66 -8.88 9.18 0.70
CA LEU A 66 -8.66 10.11 -0.42
C LEU A 66 -8.56 9.32 -1.72
N VAL A 67 -9.17 9.85 -2.78
CA VAL A 67 -8.88 9.44 -4.16
C VAL A 67 -7.67 10.23 -4.63
N VAL A 68 -6.68 9.53 -5.19
CA VAL A 68 -5.41 10.12 -5.61
C VAL A 68 -5.14 9.74 -7.06
N VAL A 69 -4.70 10.70 -7.85
CA VAL A 69 -4.43 10.56 -9.29
C VAL A 69 -3.00 11.00 -9.62
N ASP A 70 -2.29 10.19 -10.39
CA ASP A 70 -0.93 10.48 -10.89
C ASP A 70 -0.89 11.08 -12.29
N ASP A 71 0.29 11.50 -12.73
CA ASP A 71 0.50 12.09 -14.06
C ASP A 71 0.31 11.11 -15.24
N ALA A 72 0.35 9.80 -15.02
CA ALA A 72 0.00 8.78 -16.01
C ALA A 72 -1.50 8.44 -16.05
N GLY A 73 -2.30 9.01 -15.15
CA GLY A 73 -3.72 8.70 -14.97
C GLY A 73 -3.97 7.51 -14.03
N GLY A 74 -2.95 6.96 -13.39
CA GLY A 74 -3.11 5.94 -12.36
C GLY A 74 -3.97 6.45 -11.21
N VAL A 75 -4.93 5.63 -10.77
CA VAL A 75 -5.81 5.93 -9.63
C VAL A 75 -5.43 5.03 -8.46
N GLN A 76 -5.18 5.63 -7.30
CA GLN A 76 -4.92 4.93 -6.04
C GLN A 76 -5.76 5.54 -4.92
N LEU A 77 -5.88 4.83 -3.79
CA LEU A 77 -6.49 5.33 -2.57
C LEU A 77 -5.39 5.66 -1.55
N ALA A 78 -5.47 6.82 -0.92
CA ALA A 78 -4.68 7.13 0.27
C ALA A 78 -5.58 7.11 1.49
N VAL A 79 -5.15 6.42 2.54
CA VAL A 79 -5.91 6.26 3.79
C VAL A 79 -5.10 6.90 4.90
N CYS A 80 -5.67 7.91 5.55
CA CYS A 80 -5.02 8.73 6.57
C CYS A 80 -5.80 8.56 7.89
N PRO A 81 -5.71 7.38 8.56
CA PRO A 81 -6.52 7.09 9.73
C PRO A 81 -6.10 7.95 10.93
N GLU A 82 -7.06 8.28 11.79
CA GLU A 82 -6.77 8.94 13.07
C GLU A 82 -6.32 7.92 14.13
N PRO A 83 -5.42 8.32 15.05
CA PRO A 83 -5.07 7.49 16.20
C PRO A 83 -6.30 7.11 17.02
N GLY A 84 -6.56 5.81 17.16
CA GLY A 84 -7.76 5.30 17.83
C GLY A 84 -9.10 5.54 17.10
N GLY A 85 -9.07 5.87 15.81
CA GLY A 85 -10.27 5.96 14.97
C GLY A 85 -10.92 4.60 14.67
N ASP A 86 -12.13 4.62 14.11
CA ASP A 86 -12.90 3.42 13.77
C ASP A 86 -12.42 2.77 12.46
N SER A 87 -11.68 1.66 12.59
CA SER A 87 -11.18 0.84 11.48
C SER A 87 -12.28 0.42 10.49
N ALA A 88 -13.48 0.08 10.99
CA ALA A 88 -14.56 -0.45 10.17
C ALA A 88 -15.19 0.64 9.30
N VAL A 89 -15.31 1.87 9.81
CA VAL A 89 -15.76 3.03 9.01
C VAL A 89 -14.75 3.37 7.91
N VAL A 90 -13.45 3.34 8.22
CA VAL A 90 -12.38 3.59 7.23
C VAL A 90 -12.37 2.51 6.14
N VAL A 91 -12.45 1.23 6.52
CA VAL A 91 -12.56 0.10 5.59
C VAL A 91 -13.82 0.20 4.73
N GLY A 92 -14.96 0.56 5.32
CA GLY A 92 -16.22 0.78 4.61
C GLY A 92 -16.10 1.85 3.53
N ASP A 93 -15.47 2.98 3.85
CA ASP A 93 -15.19 4.05 2.89
C ASP A 93 -14.23 3.62 1.78
N VAL A 94 -13.19 2.84 2.07
CA VAL A 94 -12.27 2.28 1.05
C VAL A 94 -13.05 1.44 0.04
N VAL A 95 -13.87 0.50 0.53
CA VAL A 95 -14.69 -0.40 -0.31
C VAL A 95 -15.73 0.39 -1.11
N ALA A 96 -16.46 1.31 -0.47
CA ALA A 96 -17.46 2.15 -1.13
C ALA A 96 -16.83 3.06 -2.21
N THR A 97 -15.67 3.64 -1.93
CA THR A 97 -14.92 4.49 -2.87
C THR A 97 -14.46 3.68 -4.08
N GLY A 98 -13.87 2.50 -3.88
CA GLY A 98 -13.48 1.60 -4.96
C GLY A 98 -14.66 1.20 -5.85
N HIS A 99 -15.77 0.77 -5.23
CA HIS A 99 -16.98 0.42 -5.98
C HIS A 99 -17.61 1.60 -6.74
N ARG A 100 -17.52 2.83 -6.21
CA ARG A 100 -18.06 4.02 -6.88
C ARG A 100 -17.40 4.28 -8.22
N PHE A 101 -16.07 4.17 -8.31
CA PHE A 101 -15.31 4.50 -9.52
C PHE A 101 -15.05 3.31 -10.44
N TRP A 102 -15.23 2.07 -9.96
CA TRP A 102 -15.06 0.88 -10.80
C TRP A 102 -16.04 0.85 -12.00
N ARG A 103 -15.49 0.59 -13.19
CA ARG A 103 -16.19 0.56 -14.50
C ARG A 103 -16.97 1.83 -14.82
N LYS A 104 -16.53 2.98 -14.30
CA LYS A 104 -17.04 4.30 -14.70
C LYS A 104 -16.21 4.88 -15.83
N LYS A 105 -16.75 5.96 -16.44
CA LYS A 105 -16.07 6.77 -17.46
C LYS A 105 -15.29 7.90 -16.80
N TYR A 106 -14.34 8.48 -17.54
CA TYR A 106 -13.51 9.62 -17.12
C TYR A 106 -14.27 10.67 -16.29
N ASP A 107 -15.40 11.16 -16.80
CA ASP A 107 -16.17 12.27 -16.23
C ASP A 107 -16.64 12.02 -14.78
N VAL A 108 -16.93 10.76 -14.42
CA VAL A 108 -17.47 10.40 -13.08
C VAL A 108 -16.44 10.63 -11.97
N LEU A 109 -15.15 10.51 -12.29
CA LEU A 109 -14.06 10.83 -11.37
C LEU A 109 -13.57 12.28 -11.57
N ALA A 110 -13.51 12.75 -12.82
CA ALA A 110 -12.97 14.07 -13.13
C ALA A 110 -13.87 15.24 -12.65
N MET A 111 -15.20 15.09 -12.65
CA MET A 111 -16.12 16.15 -12.26
C MET A 111 -16.01 16.52 -10.77
N PRO A 112 -16.01 15.59 -9.79
CA PRO A 112 -15.74 15.94 -8.39
C PRO A 112 -14.36 16.58 -8.16
N PHE A 113 -13.32 16.16 -8.92
CA PHE A 113 -12.01 16.84 -8.89
C PHE A 113 -12.11 18.27 -9.41
N GLN A 114 -12.90 18.53 -10.46
CA GLN A 114 -13.09 19.88 -10.98
C GLN A 114 -13.85 20.77 -10.01
N GLU A 115 -14.88 20.24 -9.34
CA GLU A 115 -15.60 20.94 -8.27
C GLU A 115 -14.68 21.30 -7.09
N PHE A 116 -13.79 20.37 -6.70
CA PHE A 116 -12.84 20.56 -5.61
C PHE A 116 -11.67 21.51 -5.95
N LEU A 117 -11.08 21.39 -7.14
CA LEU A 117 -9.90 22.14 -7.56
C LEU A 117 -10.22 23.50 -8.20
N GLY A 118 -11.46 23.75 -8.59
CA GLY A 118 -11.88 24.95 -9.34
C GLY A 118 -11.38 25.00 -10.79
N THR A 119 -10.74 23.95 -11.29
CA THR A 119 -10.22 23.80 -12.66
C THR A 119 -10.34 22.34 -13.10
N SER A 120 -10.32 22.05 -14.41
CA SER A 120 -10.43 20.66 -14.87
C SER A 120 -9.26 19.81 -14.35
N LEU A 121 -9.52 18.53 -14.06
CA LEU A 121 -8.47 17.60 -13.62
C LEU A 121 -7.37 17.47 -14.68
N THR A 122 -7.71 17.50 -15.98
CA THR A 122 -6.70 17.50 -17.06
C THR A 122 -5.76 18.70 -16.95
N ASP A 123 -6.29 19.91 -16.74
CA ASP A 123 -5.47 21.14 -16.71
C ASP A 123 -4.63 21.24 -15.42
N TRP A 124 -5.18 20.78 -14.29
CA TRP A 124 -4.43 20.69 -13.03
C TRP A 124 -3.22 19.78 -13.14
N ILE A 125 -3.39 18.59 -13.73
CA ILE A 125 -2.30 17.63 -13.94
C ILE A 125 -1.29 18.19 -14.94
N ALA A 126 -1.73 18.79 -16.04
CA ALA A 126 -0.87 19.42 -17.04
C ALA A 126 0.07 20.46 -16.41
N GLY A 127 -0.46 21.33 -15.54
CA GLY A 127 0.31 22.35 -14.82
C GLY A 127 1.36 21.80 -13.84
N ARG A 128 1.30 20.51 -13.47
CA ARG A 128 2.26 19.85 -12.55
C ARG A 128 3.17 18.83 -13.25
N ALA A 129 2.78 18.29 -14.41
CA ALA A 129 3.49 17.20 -15.10
C ALA A 129 4.56 17.69 -16.10
N GLY A 130 4.46 18.92 -16.60
CA GLY A 130 5.45 19.54 -17.50
C GLY A 130 5.21 19.27 -18.99
N GLU A 131 6.09 19.81 -19.84
CA GLU A 131 5.85 19.99 -21.28
C GLU A 131 5.75 18.69 -22.10
N SER A 132 6.30 17.57 -21.62
CA SER A 132 6.27 16.27 -22.30
C SER A 132 5.00 15.45 -22.01
N TRP A 133 4.10 15.96 -21.16
CA TRP A 133 2.89 15.28 -20.75
C TRP A 133 1.80 15.29 -21.84
N SER A 134 0.92 14.29 -21.83
CA SER A 134 -0.14 14.11 -22.83
C SER A 134 -1.48 13.87 -22.16
N ALA A 135 -2.42 14.80 -22.37
CA ALA A 135 -3.80 14.72 -21.88
C ALA A 135 -4.53 13.46 -22.38
N GLU A 136 -4.27 13.03 -23.61
CA GLU A 136 -4.85 11.82 -24.19
C GLU A 136 -4.36 10.56 -23.47
N LYS A 137 -3.04 10.43 -23.27
CA LYS A 137 -2.46 9.30 -22.53
C LYS A 137 -2.94 9.25 -21.08
N PHE A 138 -3.02 10.41 -20.44
CA PHE A 138 -3.56 10.54 -19.08
C PHE A 138 -5.02 10.07 -18.99
N ARG A 139 -5.89 10.54 -19.89
CA ARG A 139 -7.31 10.12 -19.91
C ARG A 139 -7.45 8.61 -20.15
N ALA A 140 -6.70 8.06 -21.11
CA ALA A 140 -6.69 6.62 -21.38
C ALA A 140 -6.14 5.81 -20.19
N GLY A 141 -5.12 6.31 -19.48
CA GLY A 141 -4.60 5.71 -18.26
C GLY A 141 -5.65 5.66 -17.14
N LEU A 142 -6.39 6.75 -16.97
CA LEU A 142 -7.43 6.91 -15.95
C LEU A 142 -8.65 6.02 -16.21
N GLU A 143 -9.12 5.96 -17.46
CA GLU A 143 -10.20 5.03 -17.84
C GLU A 143 -9.77 3.57 -17.70
N ARG A 144 -8.51 3.24 -18.02
CA ARG A 144 -7.96 1.89 -17.76
C ARG A 144 -7.96 1.55 -16.27
N SER A 145 -7.41 2.41 -15.40
CA SER A 145 -7.40 2.16 -13.94
C SER A 145 -8.81 2.00 -13.38
N MET A 146 -9.77 2.83 -13.79
CA MET A 146 -11.17 2.67 -13.39
C MET A 146 -11.84 1.42 -13.96
N SER A 147 -11.48 0.98 -15.17
CA SER A 147 -12.00 -0.27 -15.76
C SER A 147 -11.46 -1.51 -15.04
N GLU A 148 -10.17 -1.52 -14.71
CA GLU A 148 -9.52 -2.60 -13.97
C GLU A 148 -10.07 -2.75 -12.55
N GLY A 149 -10.42 -1.64 -11.89
CA GLY A 149 -10.97 -1.64 -10.52
C GLY A 149 -9.96 -1.98 -9.43
N LYS A 150 -8.67 -2.01 -9.78
CA LYS A 150 -7.56 -2.24 -8.87
C LYS A 150 -6.98 -0.90 -8.49
N PHE A 151 -7.35 -0.41 -7.31
CA PHE A 151 -6.83 0.83 -6.76
C PHE A 151 -5.84 0.48 -5.66
N PRO A 152 -4.52 0.63 -5.87
CA PRO A 152 -3.53 0.43 -4.81
C PRO A 152 -3.85 1.31 -3.61
N ILE A 153 -3.56 0.82 -2.41
CA ILE A 153 -3.87 1.52 -1.15
C ILE A 153 -2.58 1.93 -0.47
N THR A 154 -2.44 3.21 -0.17
CA THR A 154 -1.34 3.75 0.64
C THR A 154 -1.88 4.23 1.97
N ILE A 155 -1.54 3.55 3.06
CA ILE A 155 -1.91 3.99 4.42
C ILE A 155 -0.84 4.94 4.93
N VAL A 156 -1.21 6.19 5.22
CA VAL A 156 -0.31 7.27 5.63
C VAL A 156 -0.47 7.53 7.13
N VAL A 157 0.55 7.20 7.91
CA VAL A 157 0.50 7.25 9.38
C VAL A 157 1.84 7.70 9.96
N ASN A 158 1.83 8.28 11.16
CA ASN A 158 3.08 8.45 11.90
C ASN A 158 3.57 7.11 12.46
N GLU A 159 2.66 6.33 13.06
CA GLU A 159 2.97 5.09 13.79
C GLU A 159 1.92 3.99 13.53
N LEU A 160 2.27 2.74 13.82
CA LEU A 160 1.42 1.56 13.64
C LEU A 160 0.69 1.21 14.94
N ASP A 161 -0.43 1.89 15.21
CA ASP A 161 -1.33 1.56 16.32
C ASP A 161 -2.18 0.30 16.04
N SER A 162 -3.11 -0.04 16.93
CA SER A 162 -3.99 -1.20 16.78
C SER A 162 -5.04 -1.04 15.66
N ALA A 163 -5.61 0.15 15.47
CA ALA A 163 -6.64 0.40 14.45
C ALA A 163 -6.04 0.38 13.04
N VAL A 164 -4.82 0.91 12.90
CA VAL A 164 -4.02 0.83 11.68
C VAL A 164 -3.70 -0.62 11.32
N LYS A 165 -3.32 -1.45 12.30
CA LYS A 165 -3.05 -2.89 12.09
C LYS A 165 -4.31 -3.66 11.68
N GLU A 166 -5.43 -3.45 12.38
CA GLU A 166 -6.72 -4.05 12.03
C GLU A 166 -7.15 -3.68 10.60
N THR A 167 -7.01 -2.41 10.21
CA THR A 167 -7.27 -1.93 8.85
C THR A 167 -6.35 -2.62 7.83
N LEU A 168 -5.05 -2.78 8.14
CA LEU A 168 -4.08 -3.44 7.28
C LEU A 168 -4.41 -4.93 7.09
N ASP A 169 -4.69 -5.64 8.18
CA ASP A 169 -4.96 -7.07 8.15
C ASP A 169 -6.25 -7.38 7.37
N TYR A 170 -7.34 -6.63 7.61
CA TYR A 170 -8.56 -6.76 6.81
C TYR A 170 -8.30 -6.55 5.30
N LEU A 171 -7.62 -5.46 4.92
CA LEU A 171 -7.37 -5.15 3.51
C LEU A 171 -6.46 -6.19 2.83
N ARG A 172 -5.56 -6.85 3.58
CA ARG A 172 -4.73 -7.97 3.11
C ARG A 172 -5.56 -9.24 2.93
N GLU A 173 -6.46 -9.57 3.85
CA GLU A 173 -7.36 -10.73 3.74
C GLU A 173 -8.22 -10.65 2.48
N VAL A 174 -8.71 -9.47 2.12
CA VAL A 174 -9.45 -9.22 0.87
C VAL A 174 -8.55 -8.91 -0.34
N ASN A 175 -7.27 -9.32 -0.28
CA ASN A 175 -6.27 -9.30 -1.35
C ASN A 175 -6.02 -7.92 -2.01
N GLN A 176 -6.15 -6.83 -1.26
CA GLN A 176 -5.79 -5.50 -1.78
C GLN A 176 -4.28 -5.29 -1.80
N GLN A 177 -3.81 -4.51 -2.78
CA GLN A 177 -2.42 -4.08 -2.83
C GLN A 177 -2.20 -2.91 -1.86
N VAL A 178 -1.87 -3.21 -0.60
CA VAL A 178 -1.65 -2.21 0.45
C VAL A 178 -0.16 -1.99 0.72
N ARG A 179 0.24 -0.73 0.88
CA ARG A 179 1.53 -0.33 1.47
C ARG A 179 1.31 0.66 2.62
N VAL A 180 2.23 0.67 3.58
CA VAL A 180 2.28 1.69 4.63
C VAL A 180 3.34 2.73 4.28
N LEU A 181 2.96 4.01 4.31
CA LEU A 181 3.87 5.13 4.22
C LEU A 181 3.91 5.83 5.58
N GLY A 182 5.05 5.73 6.25
CA GLY A 182 5.32 6.52 7.43
C GLY A 182 5.66 7.96 7.09
N TYR A 183 5.55 8.84 8.06
CA TYR A 183 6.16 10.15 8.00
C TYR A 183 6.94 10.49 9.27
N LYS A 184 7.80 11.50 9.19
CA LYS A 184 8.44 12.14 10.33
C LYS A 184 8.29 13.65 10.21
N CYS A 185 7.83 14.29 11.28
CA CYS A 185 7.80 15.74 11.41
C CYS A 185 9.11 16.24 12.06
N LEU A 186 9.75 17.22 11.43
CA LEU A 186 10.88 17.97 11.98
C LEU A 186 10.53 19.45 12.02
N THR A 187 10.86 20.14 13.10
CA THR A 187 10.58 21.57 13.29
C THR A 187 11.86 22.37 13.54
N SER A 188 11.96 23.56 12.96
CA SER A 188 13.10 24.47 13.13
C SER A 188 12.68 25.93 12.92
N GLY A 189 12.86 26.80 13.91
CA GLY A 189 12.61 28.24 13.74
C GLY A 189 11.16 28.67 13.43
N GLY A 190 10.19 27.76 13.59
CA GLY A 190 8.78 27.96 13.20
C GLY A 190 8.42 27.30 11.86
N ASP A 191 9.41 26.86 11.08
CA ASP A 191 9.18 26.04 9.90
C ASP A 191 8.96 24.56 10.28
N GLU A 192 8.08 23.90 9.55
CA GLU A 192 7.82 22.46 9.65
C GLU A 192 8.26 21.74 8.36
N LEU A 193 8.95 20.62 8.52
CA LEU A 193 9.37 19.73 7.44
C LEU A 193 8.84 18.33 7.73
N VAL A 194 7.87 17.89 6.93
CA VAL A 194 7.37 16.51 6.93
C VAL A 194 8.12 15.71 5.86
N TRP A 195 8.73 14.61 6.26
CA TRP A 195 9.50 13.74 5.35
C TRP A 195 8.97 12.28 5.40
N PRO A 196 8.79 11.60 4.27
CA PRO A 196 8.29 10.22 4.24
C PRO A 196 9.35 9.23 4.73
N ARG A 197 8.90 8.21 5.46
CA ARG A 197 9.72 7.08 5.92
C ARG A 197 9.03 5.76 5.63
N GLU A 198 9.79 4.73 5.32
CA GLU A 198 9.24 3.37 5.33
C GLU A 198 8.94 2.98 6.77
N LEU A 199 7.72 2.50 7.02
CA LEU A 199 7.36 1.80 8.26
C LEU A 199 7.36 0.31 7.94
N SER A 200 8.46 -0.36 8.29
CA SER A 200 8.46 -1.82 8.33
C SER A 200 7.60 -2.26 9.51
N GLU A 201 6.58 -3.07 9.24
CA GLU A 201 6.07 -3.96 10.28
C GLU A 201 7.22 -4.87 10.70
N GLU A 202 7.55 -4.83 11.98
CA GLU A 202 8.41 -5.84 12.59
C GLU A 202 7.65 -7.16 12.50
N ARG A 203 7.96 -7.96 11.46
CA ARG A 203 7.39 -9.29 11.28
C ARG A 203 7.75 -10.09 12.53
N VAL A 204 6.77 -10.24 13.42
CA VAL A 204 6.76 -11.32 14.41
C VAL A 204 6.69 -12.60 13.60
N VAL A 205 7.85 -13.12 13.23
CA VAL A 205 7.97 -14.48 12.73
C VAL A 205 7.37 -15.34 13.84
N PRO A 206 6.25 -16.05 13.61
CA PRO A 206 5.71 -16.93 14.63
C PRO A 206 6.85 -17.89 14.96
N ALA A 207 7.29 -17.88 16.24
CA ALA A 207 8.44 -18.65 16.66
C ALA A 207 8.20 -20.09 16.24
N SER A 208 8.94 -20.54 15.22
CA SER A 208 8.78 -21.88 14.67
C SER A 208 8.89 -22.82 15.83
N GLN A 209 7.78 -23.50 16.16
CA GLN A 209 7.75 -24.43 17.29
C GLN A 209 8.91 -25.37 17.06
N ALA A 210 9.92 -25.28 17.92
CA ALA A 210 11.14 -26.06 17.78
C ALA A 210 10.69 -27.52 17.74
N ALA A 211 10.79 -28.15 16.57
CA ALA A 211 10.27 -29.48 16.36
C ALA A 211 11.00 -30.41 17.33
N MET A 212 10.33 -30.76 18.43
CA MET A 212 10.88 -31.67 19.42
C MET A 212 11.27 -32.94 18.66
N PRO A 213 12.55 -33.36 18.69
CA PRO A 213 12.95 -34.59 18.05
C PRO A 213 12.17 -35.73 18.72
N GLN A 214 11.17 -36.29 18.02
CA GLN A 214 10.49 -37.48 18.51
C GLN A 214 11.53 -38.59 18.61
N ALA A 215 11.85 -38.97 19.84
CA ALA A 215 12.80 -40.02 20.13
C ALA A 215 12.29 -41.33 19.50
N ARG A 216 12.99 -41.81 18.46
CA ARG A 216 12.72 -43.13 17.86
C ARG A 216 13.06 -44.21 18.89
N SER A 217 12.05 -44.75 19.55
CA SER A 217 12.17 -45.96 20.36
C SER A 217 12.35 -47.18 19.45
N ASN A 218 13.59 -47.59 19.21
CA ASN A 218 13.88 -48.89 18.61
C ASN A 218 13.57 -50.03 19.62
N PRO A 219 12.79 -51.06 19.25
CA PRO A 219 12.72 -52.29 20.03
C PRO A 219 13.98 -53.16 19.80
N PRO A 220 14.51 -53.85 20.82
CA PRO A 220 15.67 -54.72 20.67
C PRO A 220 15.33 -56.06 19.98
N GLN A 221 16.27 -56.57 19.17
CA GLN A 221 16.21 -57.92 18.59
C GLN A 221 16.72 -58.99 19.55
N SER A 222 16.01 -60.11 19.69
CA SER A 222 16.48 -61.49 19.95
C SER A 222 15.26 -62.41 20.17
N GLY A 223 15.14 -63.63 19.63
CA GLY A 223 15.97 -64.38 18.67
C GLY A 223 15.49 -65.85 18.57
N MET A 224 15.95 -66.60 17.55
CA MET A 224 15.67 -68.05 17.31
C MET A 224 14.18 -68.38 17.00
N ARG A 225 13.73 -69.43 16.29
CA ARG A 225 14.28 -70.54 15.45
C ARG A 225 13.10 -71.01 14.55
N ALA A 226 13.20 -71.78 13.46
CA ALA A 226 14.33 -72.44 12.77
C ALA A 226 14.12 -72.43 11.22
N ALA A 227 14.01 -73.59 10.55
CA ALA A 227 13.94 -73.73 9.08
C ALA A 227 12.68 -74.48 8.58
N SER A 228 12.23 -74.19 7.35
CA SER A 228 11.96 -75.20 6.31
C SER A 228 11.73 -74.58 4.91
N ARG A 229 12.21 -75.30 3.88
CA ARG A 229 12.08 -75.10 2.42
C ARG A 229 10.97 -76.06 1.91
N PRO A 230 10.73 -76.25 0.58
CA PRO A 230 10.55 -75.36 -0.57
C PRO A 230 9.20 -75.59 -1.32
N GLN A 231 8.86 -74.77 -2.33
CA GLN A 231 8.46 -75.14 -3.73
C GLN A 231 8.05 -73.84 -4.49
N LYS A 232 8.48 -73.58 -5.74
CA LYS A 232 8.00 -74.10 -7.05
C LYS A 232 6.47 -73.88 -7.21
N THR A 233 5.92 -73.25 -8.26
CA THR A 233 6.29 -73.02 -9.68
C THR A 233 5.70 -71.67 -10.16
N ARG A 234 6.34 -70.87 -11.03
CA ARG A 234 6.40 -70.96 -12.52
C ARG A 234 5.04 -71.11 -13.22
N PHE A 235 4.53 -70.05 -13.85
CA PHE A 235 4.31 -69.84 -15.30
C PHE A 235 3.67 -68.42 -15.45
N GLU A 236 4.25 -67.43 -16.13
CA GLU A 236 4.49 -67.23 -17.58
C GLU A 236 3.21 -66.94 -18.38
N ASN A 237 3.14 -65.70 -18.93
CA ASN A 237 2.33 -65.24 -20.08
C ASN A 237 0.77 -65.27 -19.96
N ASP A 238 -0.01 -64.52 -20.74
CA ASP A 238 0.34 -63.56 -21.81
C ASP A 238 -0.62 -62.34 -21.83
N SER A 239 -0.35 -61.40 -22.74
CA SER A 239 -1.07 -60.14 -22.99
C SER A 239 -2.27 -60.36 -23.97
N PRO A 240 -2.69 -59.38 -24.81
CA PRO A 240 -3.53 -58.20 -24.51
C PRO A 240 -4.79 -58.12 -25.42
N ARG A 241 -5.44 -56.94 -25.48
CA ARG A 241 -6.51 -56.51 -26.45
C ARG A 241 -7.85 -57.22 -26.21
N SER A 242 -9.04 -56.69 -26.46
CA SER A 242 -9.61 -55.52 -27.16
C SER A 242 -11.11 -55.55 -26.75
N ASP A 243 -11.97 -54.54 -26.83
CA ASP A 243 -11.98 -53.22 -27.49
C ASP A 243 -12.46 -52.11 -26.53
#